data_AF-A0A7V2LWS0-F1
#
_entry.id   AF-A0A7V2LWS0-F1
#
_cell.length_a   1.000
_cell.length_b   1.000
_cell.length_c   1.000
_cell.angle_alpha   90.00
_cell.angle_beta   90.00
_cell.angle_gamma   90.00
#
_symmetry.space_group_name_H-M   'P 1'
#
loop_
_entity.id
_entity.type
_entity.pdbx_description
1 polymer ?
#
loop_
_entity_poly.entity_id
_entity_poly.type
_entity_poly.pdbx_seq_one_letter_code
_entity_poly.pdbx_strand_id
1 'polypeptide(L)'
;MNPSTTQAKPRRVRAMFARIAPRYDVMNRLMTAGQDLRWRREVIHRAALQPHQRLLDLGAGTGDLAYEAIRQQPLCRPVAGDFTLEMMQVGRQRPWGQRILWTGADALHLPFPNGHFDAVVSGFLLRNVADLDRALREQYRVLKPGGRWVALDTTPPRHNLLWPFIQLHFRLVIPLLGTVLAGDPAAYQYLPNSTTQFLPAEALAQRVEAVGFRQVGFRRRMFGTIAIHWAVKPA
;
A
#
# COMPACT_ATOMS: atom_id res chain seq x y z
N MET A 1 -22.88 -12.96 -11.71
CA MET A 1 -22.17 -11.98 -10.86
C MET A 1 -22.64 -10.59 -11.26
N ASN A 2 -23.19 -9.81 -10.33
CA ASN A 2 -23.85 -8.54 -10.64
C ASN A 2 -22.78 -7.45 -10.92
N PRO A 3 -22.75 -6.83 -12.12
CA PRO A 3 -21.72 -5.85 -12.49
C PRO A 3 -21.73 -4.56 -11.63
N SER A 4 -22.81 -4.31 -10.90
CA SER A 4 -22.98 -3.16 -10.00
C SER A 4 -22.12 -3.22 -8.72
N THR A 5 -21.71 -4.42 -8.27
CA THR A 5 -20.97 -4.57 -7.00
C THR A 5 -19.48 -4.28 -7.15
N THR A 6 -18.90 -4.57 -8.32
CA THR A 6 -17.45 -4.47 -8.58
C THR A 6 -16.97 -3.03 -8.75
N GLN A 7 -17.74 -2.15 -9.40
CA GLN A 7 -17.38 -0.72 -9.55
C GLN A 7 -17.74 0.14 -8.33
N ALA A 8 -18.68 -0.30 -7.49
CA ALA A 8 -19.08 0.43 -6.30
C ALA A 8 -17.97 0.48 -5.23
N LYS A 9 -17.18 -0.58 -5.10
CA LYS A 9 -16.10 -0.67 -4.10
C LYS A 9 -14.99 0.39 -4.36
N PRO A 10 -14.36 0.49 -5.56
CA PRO A 10 -13.34 1.51 -5.81
C PRO A 10 -13.81 2.96 -5.57
N ARG A 11 -15.02 3.30 -6.02
CA ARG A 11 -15.58 4.65 -5.83
C ARG A 11 -15.81 4.99 -4.36
N ARG A 12 -16.37 4.05 -3.58
CA ARG A 12 -16.59 4.23 -2.14
C ARG A 12 -15.26 4.39 -1.39
N VAL A 13 -14.28 3.56 -1.71
CA VAL A 13 -12.95 3.61 -1.10
C VAL A 13 -12.25 4.94 -1.41
N ARG A 14 -12.27 5.39 -2.67
CA ARG A 14 -11.75 6.70 -3.06
C ARG A 14 -12.40 7.84 -2.28
N ALA A 15 -13.72 7.88 -2.23
CA ALA A 15 -14.46 8.94 -1.54
C ALA A 15 -14.15 8.99 -0.04
N MET A 16 -14.01 7.82 0.60
CA MET A 16 -13.59 7.72 2.00
C MET A 16 -12.18 8.29 2.18
N PHE A 17 -11.21 7.88 1.36
CA PHE A 17 -9.84 8.38 1.46
C PHE A 17 -9.78 9.89 1.22
N ALA A 18 -10.45 10.42 0.21
CA ALA A 18 -10.50 11.86 -0.05
C ALA A 18 -10.90 12.68 1.19
N ARG A 19 -11.89 12.22 1.97
CA ARG A 19 -12.34 12.90 3.20
C ARG A 19 -11.31 12.91 4.33
N ILE A 20 -10.48 11.87 4.44
CA ILE A 20 -9.52 11.71 5.54
C ILE A 20 -8.08 12.14 5.17
N ALA A 21 -7.83 12.59 3.94
CA ALA A 21 -6.49 12.92 3.44
C ALA A 21 -5.64 13.80 4.37
N PRO A 22 -6.15 14.88 4.98
CA PRO A 22 -5.34 15.74 5.83
C PRO A 22 -4.88 15.08 7.14
N ARG A 23 -5.59 14.05 7.61
CA ARG A 23 -5.35 13.39 8.91
C ARG A 23 -4.87 11.95 8.79
N TYR A 24 -4.85 11.41 7.56
CA TYR A 24 -4.56 10.00 7.29
C TYR A 24 -3.21 9.55 7.85
N ASP A 25 -2.15 10.34 7.61
CA ASP A 25 -0.81 9.98 8.05
C ASP A 25 -0.71 9.99 9.58
N VAL A 26 -1.19 11.06 10.23
CA VAL A 26 -1.23 11.16 11.70
C VAL A 26 -1.94 9.96 12.31
N MET A 27 -3.08 9.58 11.74
CA MET A 27 -3.85 8.43 12.21
C MET A 27 -3.08 7.12 12.07
N ASN A 28 -2.43 6.87 10.94
CA ASN A 28 -1.60 5.68 10.77
C ASN A 28 -0.46 5.63 11.79
N ARG A 29 0.19 6.78 12.05
CA ARG A 29 1.25 6.85 13.07
C ARG A 29 0.69 6.51 14.45
N LEU A 30 -0.45 7.05 14.83
CA LEU A 30 -1.04 6.80 16.15
C LEU A 30 -1.51 5.34 16.31
N MET A 31 -2.23 4.79 15.33
CA MET A 31 -2.70 3.40 15.36
C MET A 31 -1.54 2.40 15.46
N THR A 32 -0.39 2.72 14.88
CA THR A 32 0.78 1.83 14.86
C THR A 32 1.85 2.20 15.87
N ALA A 33 1.58 3.18 16.76
CA ALA A 33 2.59 3.78 17.65
C ALA A 33 3.89 4.15 16.91
N GLY A 34 3.77 4.66 15.68
CA GLY A 34 4.85 5.09 14.79
C GLY A 34 5.61 3.96 14.08
N GLN A 35 5.25 2.70 14.31
CA GLN A 35 5.97 1.54 13.74
C GLN A 35 5.87 1.48 12.21
N ASP A 36 4.82 2.05 11.62
CA ASP A 36 4.69 2.11 10.18
C ASP A 36 5.82 2.90 9.49
N LEU A 37 6.56 3.78 10.21
CA LEU A 37 7.75 4.45 9.66
C LEU A 37 8.83 3.42 9.39
N ARG A 38 9.03 2.49 10.33
CA ARG A 38 10.02 1.42 10.22
C ARG A 38 9.64 0.44 9.11
N TRP A 39 8.36 0.13 8.97
CA TRP A 39 7.89 -0.77 7.90
C TRP A 39 8.08 -0.15 6.52
N ARG A 40 7.74 1.14 6.34
CA ARG A 40 7.96 1.86 5.09
C ARG A 40 9.45 1.97 4.73
N ARG A 41 10.32 2.19 5.72
CA ARG A 41 11.79 2.11 5.53
C ARG A 41 12.22 0.74 5.01
N GLU A 42 11.69 -0.34 5.60
CA GLU A 42 11.99 -1.70 5.18
C GLU A 42 11.49 -1.99 3.75
N VAL A 43 10.33 -1.46 3.36
CA VAL A 43 9.80 -1.57 1.99
C VAL A 43 10.79 -0.99 0.98
N ILE A 44 11.22 0.25 1.18
CA ILE A 44 12.16 0.94 0.28
C ILE A 44 13.54 0.26 0.30
N HIS A 45 14.01 -0.18 1.46
CA HIS A 45 15.26 -0.92 1.56
C HIS A 45 15.23 -2.20 0.71
N ARG A 46 14.12 -2.96 0.76
CA ARG A 46 13.93 -4.18 -0.06
C ARG A 46 13.80 -3.91 -1.55
N ALA A 47 13.28 -2.72 -1.91
CA ALA A 47 13.23 -2.27 -3.31
C ALA A 47 14.63 -2.05 -3.90
N ALA A 48 15.67 -1.92 -3.06
CA ALA A 48 17.09 -1.93 -3.42
C ALA A 48 17.45 -0.97 -4.57
N LEU A 49 16.88 0.24 -4.53
CA LEU A 49 17.02 1.26 -5.57
C LEU A 49 18.48 1.69 -5.75
N GLN A 50 18.95 1.61 -6.99
CA GLN A 50 20.21 2.20 -7.43
C GLN A 50 20.00 3.66 -7.88
N PRO A 51 21.08 4.46 -7.98
CA PRO A 51 21.01 5.79 -8.55
C PRO A 51 20.33 5.79 -9.93
N HIS A 52 19.50 6.81 -10.18
CA HIS A 52 18.77 7.04 -11.43
C HIS A 52 17.71 5.99 -11.83
N GLN A 53 17.52 4.94 -11.02
CA GLN A 53 16.43 3.98 -11.21
C GLN A 53 15.05 4.60 -10.97
N ARG A 54 14.06 4.06 -11.69
CA ARG A 54 12.66 4.49 -11.62
C ARG A 54 11.89 3.63 -10.63
N LEU A 55 11.24 4.30 -9.67
CA LEU A 55 10.36 3.68 -8.69
C LEU A 55 8.91 4.08 -9.00
N LEU A 56 8.00 3.12 -9.01
CA LEU A 56 6.56 3.39 -8.91
C LEU A 56 6.08 3.13 -7.48
N ASP A 57 5.56 4.16 -6.80
CA ASP A 57 4.75 4.04 -5.59
C ASP A 57 3.27 3.99 -6.02
N LEU A 58 2.66 2.80 -6.00
CA LEU A 58 1.28 2.58 -6.45
C LEU A 58 0.32 2.57 -5.25
N GLY A 59 -0.78 3.32 -5.37
CA GLY A 59 -1.62 3.64 -4.22
C GLY A 59 -0.88 4.58 -3.25
N ALA A 60 -0.13 5.54 -3.81
CA ALA A 60 0.82 6.36 -3.06
C ALA A 60 0.15 7.21 -1.97
N GLY A 61 -1.12 7.56 -2.11
CA GLY A 61 -1.81 8.52 -1.25
C GLY A 61 -1.04 9.84 -1.17
N THR A 62 -0.55 10.17 0.03
CA THR A 62 0.27 11.35 0.32
C THR A 62 1.77 11.15 0.02
N GLY A 63 2.16 10.02 -0.59
CA GLY A 63 3.50 9.74 -1.11
C GLY A 63 4.52 9.24 -0.10
N ASP A 64 4.10 8.74 1.06
CA ASP A 64 5.01 8.37 2.17
C ASP A 64 6.13 7.40 1.76
N LEU A 65 5.88 6.46 0.85
CA LEU A 65 6.91 5.55 0.33
C LEU A 65 7.82 6.26 -0.68
N ALA A 66 7.26 7.06 -1.59
CA ALA A 66 8.04 7.89 -2.51
C ALA A 66 8.99 8.88 -1.79
N TYR A 67 8.55 9.49 -0.68
CA TYR A 67 9.42 10.33 0.16
C TYR A 67 10.53 9.53 0.82
N GLU A 68 10.21 8.36 1.37
CA GLU A 68 11.21 7.48 1.97
C GLU A 68 12.22 7.00 0.92
N ALA A 69 11.80 6.78 -0.33
CA ALA A 69 12.69 6.47 -1.45
C ALA A 69 13.69 7.59 -1.73
N ILE A 70 13.24 8.86 -1.74
CA ILE A 70 14.15 10.01 -1.91
C ILE A 70 15.14 10.09 -0.76
N ARG A 71 14.71 9.78 0.48
CA ARG A 71 15.59 9.80 1.65
C ARG A 71 16.69 8.74 1.57
N GLN A 72 16.36 7.52 1.14
CA GLN A 72 17.33 6.41 1.06
C GLN A 72 18.17 6.45 -0.21
N GLN A 73 17.60 6.93 -1.33
CA GLN A 73 18.28 7.04 -2.62
C GLN A 73 17.95 8.40 -3.27
N PRO A 74 18.70 9.47 -2.92
CA PRO A 74 18.45 10.81 -3.44
C PRO A 74 18.53 10.94 -4.96
N LEU A 75 19.12 9.98 -5.68
CA LEU A 75 19.20 10.04 -7.15
C LEU A 75 18.13 9.21 -7.86
N CYS A 76 17.21 8.58 -7.14
CA CYS A 76 16.10 7.83 -7.75
C CYS A 76 15.09 8.77 -8.43
N ARG A 77 14.25 8.20 -9.29
CA ARG A 77 13.17 8.89 -10.01
C ARG A 77 11.81 8.32 -9.59
N PRO A 78 11.24 8.79 -8.48
CA PRO A 78 9.97 8.28 -7.98
C PRO A 78 8.77 8.82 -8.77
N VAL A 79 7.84 7.93 -9.07
CA VAL A 79 6.51 8.22 -9.61
C VAL A 79 5.49 7.76 -8.58
N ALA A 80 4.62 8.66 -8.14
CA ALA A 80 3.50 8.37 -7.26
C ALA A 80 2.22 8.26 -8.10
N GLY A 81 1.64 7.06 -8.15
CA GLY A 81 0.39 6.76 -8.83
C GLY A 81 -0.73 6.50 -7.83
N ASP A 82 -1.80 7.30 -7.87
CA ASP A 82 -2.98 7.07 -7.03
C ASP A 82 -4.29 7.37 -7.77
N PHE A 83 -5.37 6.77 -7.33
CA PHE A 83 -6.73 7.01 -7.85
C PHE A 83 -7.41 8.22 -7.16
N THR A 84 -6.85 8.71 -6.05
CA THR A 84 -7.38 9.77 -5.17
C THR A 84 -6.56 11.05 -5.33
N LEU A 85 -7.08 12.01 -6.11
CA LEU A 85 -6.39 13.26 -6.42
C LEU A 85 -6.10 14.10 -5.17
N GLU A 86 -7.05 14.13 -4.23
CA GLU A 86 -6.98 14.91 -2.99
C GLU A 86 -5.79 14.48 -2.12
N MET A 87 -5.51 13.18 -2.08
CA MET A 87 -4.35 12.62 -1.38
C MET A 87 -3.03 13.07 -2.02
N MET A 88 -2.95 13.00 -3.36
CA MET A 88 -1.77 13.42 -4.09
C MET A 88 -1.51 14.93 -3.98
N GLN A 89 -2.56 15.75 -3.89
CA GLN A 89 -2.44 17.19 -3.66
C GLN A 89 -1.80 17.48 -2.30
N VAL A 90 -2.25 16.79 -1.23
CA VAL A 90 -1.64 16.90 0.11
C VAL A 90 -0.18 16.46 0.06
N GLY A 91 0.10 15.33 -0.59
CA GLY A 91 1.47 14.84 -0.79
C GLY A 91 2.35 15.88 -1.47
N ARG A 92 1.95 16.36 -2.65
CA ARG A 92 2.71 17.32 -3.47
C ARG A 92 3.09 18.61 -2.74
N GLN A 93 2.31 19.05 -1.77
CA GLN A 93 2.59 20.25 -0.96
C GLN A 93 3.65 20.04 0.14
N ARG A 94 3.99 18.79 0.47
CA ARG A 94 5.04 18.49 1.46
C ARG A 94 6.42 18.85 0.91
N PRO A 95 7.41 19.14 1.80
CA PRO A 95 8.78 19.34 1.39
C PRO A 95 9.27 18.22 0.47
N TRP A 96 9.92 18.58 -0.64
CA TRP A 96 10.40 17.67 -1.69
C TRP A 96 9.32 17.06 -2.60
N GLY A 97 8.04 17.42 -2.44
CA GLY A 97 6.95 16.90 -3.27
C GLY A 97 7.07 17.20 -4.76
N GLN A 98 7.75 18.29 -5.11
CA GLN A 98 8.10 18.63 -6.48
C GLN A 98 9.12 17.67 -7.12
N ARG A 99 9.81 16.84 -6.34
CA ARG A 99 10.75 15.82 -6.85
C ARG A 99 10.07 14.51 -7.22
N ILE A 100 8.79 14.36 -6.87
CA ILE A 100 7.98 13.19 -7.18
C ILE A 100 7.12 13.52 -8.39
N LEU A 101 7.08 12.64 -9.38
CA LEU A 101 6.11 12.74 -10.48
C LEU A 101 4.78 12.15 -10.01
N TRP A 102 3.75 12.98 -9.94
CA TRP A 102 2.41 12.57 -9.49
C TRP A 102 1.52 12.29 -10.68
N THR A 103 0.78 11.18 -10.65
CA THR A 103 -0.13 10.82 -11.74
C THR A 103 -1.36 10.08 -11.24
N GLY A 104 -2.51 10.37 -11.85
CA GLY A 104 -3.72 9.60 -11.65
C GLY A 104 -3.53 8.20 -12.23
N ALA A 105 -3.65 7.15 -11.42
CA ALA A 105 -3.46 5.78 -11.86
C ALA A 105 -4.54 4.85 -11.31
N ASP A 106 -5.15 4.08 -12.19
CA ASP A 106 -5.91 2.88 -11.81
C ASP A 106 -4.94 1.69 -11.72
N ALA A 107 -4.85 1.07 -10.55
CA ALA A 107 -4.00 -0.09 -10.34
C ALA A 107 -4.37 -1.29 -11.26
N LEU A 108 -5.59 -1.32 -11.81
CA LEU A 108 -6.05 -2.34 -12.75
C LEU A 108 -5.68 -2.05 -14.20
N HIS A 109 -5.26 -0.81 -14.49
CA HIS A 109 -4.96 -0.28 -15.83
C HIS A 109 -3.91 0.84 -15.72
N LEU A 110 -2.65 0.45 -15.52
CA LEU A 110 -1.57 1.40 -15.30
C LEU A 110 -1.21 2.15 -16.59
N PRO A 111 -1.15 3.50 -16.57
CA PRO A 111 -0.87 4.32 -17.75
C PRO A 111 0.64 4.36 -18.07
N PHE A 112 1.33 3.23 -17.97
CA PHE A 112 2.76 3.09 -18.20
C PHE A 112 3.06 1.95 -19.16
N PRO A 113 4.13 2.06 -19.98
CA PRO A 113 4.52 0.99 -20.87
C PRO A 113 5.08 -0.22 -20.10
N ASN A 114 5.20 -1.34 -20.79
CA ASN A 114 5.82 -2.56 -20.25
C ASN A 114 7.29 -2.28 -19.90
N GLY A 115 7.79 -2.86 -18.81
CA GLY A 115 9.22 -2.76 -18.47
C GLY A 115 9.71 -1.34 -18.18
N HIS A 116 8.86 -0.47 -17.63
CA HIS A 116 9.21 0.92 -17.39
C HIS A 116 9.97 1.15 -16.07
N PHE A 117 9.63 0.41 -15.02
CA PHE A 117 10.11 0.64 -13.66
C PHE A 117 11.13 -0.41 -13.21
N ASP A 118 12.13 0.04 -12.47
CA ASP A 118 13.12 -0.83 -11.83
C ASP A 118 12.57 -1.42 -10.52
N ALA A 119 11.70 -0.67 -9.84
CA ALA A 119 10.95 -1.17 -8.70
C ALA A 119 9.51 -0.66 -8.66
N VAL A 120 8.61 -1.48 -8.12
CA VAL A 120 7.23 -1.13 -7.81
C VAL A 120 7.01 -1.40 -6.33
N VAL A 121 6.55 -0.38 -5.61
CA VAL A 121 6.19 -0.48 -4.20
C VAL A 121 4.73 -0.10 -4.00
N SER A 122 4.12 -0.65 -2.96
CA SER A 122 2.79 -0.21 -2.52
C SER A 122 2.66 -0.30 -1.01
N GLY A 123 1.89 0.63 -0.44
CA GLY A 123 1.57 0.65 0.98
C GLY A 123 0.07 0.70 1.17
N PHE A 124 -0.50 -0.36 1.72
CA PHE A 124 -1.91 -0.46 2.05
C PHE A 124 -2.86 -0.37 0.83
N LEU A 125 -2.43 -0.84 -0.34
CA LEU A 125 -3.18 -0.81 -1.61
C LEU A 125 -4.00 -2.08 -1.88
N LEU A 126 -3.39 -3.26 -1.74
CA LEU A 126 -3.85 -4.51 -2.36
C LEU A 126 -5.20 -4.99 -1.81
N ARG A 127 -5.52 -4.71 -0.55
CA ARG A 127 -6.87 -5.03 -0.01
C ARG A 127 -7.99 -4.15 -0.60
N ASN A 128 -7.62 -3.00 -1.16
CA ASN A 128 -8.54 -1.98 -1.65
C ASN A 128 -8.87 -2.12 -3.14
N VAL A 129 -8.09 -2.89 -3.90
CA VAL A 129 -8.40 -3.13 -5.33
C VAL A 129 -9.60 -4.05 -5.49
N ALA A 130 -10.31 -3.90 -6.61
CA ALA A 130 -11.47 -4.73 -6.95
C ALA A 130 -11.07 -6.09 -7.54
N ASP A 131 -9.95 -6.13 -8.27
CA ASP A 131 -9.38 -7.34 -8.88
C ASP A 131 -7.89 -7.40 -8.55
N LEU A 132 -7.55 -8.20 -7.54
CA LEU A 132 -6.17 -8.34 -7.07
C LEU A 132 -5.26 -8.95 -8.14
N ASP A 133 -5.73 -9.97 -8.85
CA ASP A 133 -4.89 -10.69 -9.81
C ASP A 133 -4.56 -9.81 -11.01
N ARG A 134 -5.51 -8.97 -11.45
CA ARG A 134 -5.27 -7.95 -12.47
C ARG A 134 -4.32 -6.88 -11.98
N ALA A 135 -4.48 -6.37 -10.75
CA ALA A 135 -3.58 -5.38 -10.18
C ALA A 135 -2.13 -5.91 -10.08
N LEU A 136 -1.96 -7.17 -9.70
CA LEU A 136 -0.64 -7.82 -9.65
C LEU A 136 -0.05 -8.01 -11.05
N ARG A 137 -0.86 -8.40 -12.05
CA ARG A 137 -0.43 -8.51 -13.45
C ARG A 137 0.01 -7.16 -14.03
N GLU A 138 -0.69 -6.07 -13.74
CA GLU A 138 -0.28 -4.73 -14.17
C GLU A 138 1.04 -4.29 -13.55
N GLN A 139 1.23 -4.53 -12.24
CA GLN A 139 2.49 -4.25 -11.56
C GLN A 139 3.64 -5.09 -12.15
N TYR A 140 3.39 -6.38 -12.42
CA TYR A 140 4.35 -7.25 -13.11
C TYR A 140 4.69 -6.74 -14.52
N ARG A 141 3.67 -6.30 -15.28
CA ARG A 141 3.83 -5.80 -16.65
C ARG A 141 4.75 -4.58 -16.71
N VAL A 142 4.53 -3.60 -15.83
CA VAL A 142 5.30 -2.34 -15.83
C VAL A 142 6.70 -2.48 -15.23
N LEU A 143 7.00 -3.56 -14.51
CA LEU A 143 8.35 -3.87 -14.04
C LEU A 143 9.25 -4.32 -15.17
N LYS A 144 10.51 -3.87 -15.15
CA LYS A 144 11.60 -4.42 -15.97
C LYS A 144 11.90 -5.87 -15.57
N PRO A 145 12.43 -6.69 -16.48
CA PRO A 145 13.08 -7.94 -16.09
C PRO A 145 14.19 -7.66 -15.05
N GLY A 146 14.28 -8.48 -14.00
CA GLY A 146 15.12 -8.24 -12.82
C GLY A 146 14.59 -7.17 -11.84
N GLY A 147 13.47 -6.51 -12.17
CA GLY A 147 12.86 -5.48 -11.34
C GLY A 147 12.23 -6.04 -10.07
N ARG A 148 12.16 -5.19 -9.03
CA ARG A 148 11.71 -5.60 -7.69
C ARG A 148 10.30 -5.12 -7.38
N TRP A 149 9.52 -6.01 -6.79
CA TRP A 149 8.19 -5.70 -6.27
C TRP A 149 8.19 -5.81 -4.76
N VAL A 150 7.65 -4.82 -4.04
CA VAL A 150 7.54 -4.86 -2.57
C VAL A 150 6.22 -4.25 -2.13
N ALA A 151 5.41 -5.00 -1.38
CA ALA A 151 4.12 -4.51 -0.88
C ALA A 151 4.07 -4.58 0.65
N LEU A 152 3.61 -3.51 1.28
CA LEU A 152 3.22 -3.47 2.68
C LEU A 152 1.70 -3.47 2.74
N ASP A 153 1.07 -4.49 3.31
CA ASP A 153 -0.38 -4.49 3.51
C ASP A 153 -0.78 -5.18 4.81
N THR A 154 -2.06 -5.07 5.16
CA THR A 154 -2.65 -5.80 6.26
C THR A 154 -2.81 -7.28 5.89
N THR A 155 -2.81 -8.16 6.88
CA THR A 155 -3.17 -9.57 6.73
C THR A 155 -4.05 -9.96 7.91
N PRO A 156 -5.04 -10.85 7.73
CA PRO A 156 -5.74 -11.43 8.85
C PRO A 156 -4.73 -12.04 9.83
N PRO A 157 -4.78 -11.67 11.13
CA PRO A 157 -3.92 -12.27 12.12
C PRO A 157 -4.29 -13.74 12.35
N ARG A 158 -3.32 -14.54 12.77
CA ARG A 158 -3.57 -15.94 13.18
C ARG A 158 -4.18 -15.96 14.58
N HIS A 159 -5.06 -16.91 14.84
CA HIS A 159 -5.50 -17.21 16.20
C HIS A 159 -4.32 -17.81 16.99
N ASN A 160 -3.70 -16.98 17.82
CA ASN A 160 -2.57 -17.34 18.69
C ASN A 160 -2.71 -16.62 20.03
N LEU A 161 -1.72 -16.77 20.92
CA LEU A 161 -1.72 -16.14 22.25
C LEU A 161 -1.86 -14.61 22.24
N LEU A 162 -1.57 -13.96 21.10
CA LEU A 162 -1.65 -12.51 20.93
C LEU A 162 -3.05 -12.06 20.48
N TRP A 163 -3.94 -13.00 20.12
CA TRP A 163 -5.29 -12.71 19.63
C TRP A 163 -6.12 -11.80 20.56
N PRO A 164 -6.13 -11.99 21.90
CA PRO A 164 -6.85 -11.10 22.80
C PRO A 164 -6.35 -9.65 22.74
N PHE A 165 -5.05 -9.43 22.59
CA PHE A 165 -4.46 -8.10 22.48
C PHE A 165 -4.80 -7.43 21.14
N ILE A 166 -4.82 -8.22 20.06
CA ILE A 166 -5.23 -7.73 18.74
C ILE A 166 -6.71 -7.33 18.75
N GLN A 167 -7.57 -8.15 19.36
CA GLN A 167 -8.99 -7.83 19.55
C GLN A 167 -9.18 -6.57 20.39
N LEU A 168 -8.41 -6.40 21.47
CA LEU A 168 -8.46 -5.20 22.30
C LEU A 168 -8.09 -3.95 21.50
N HIS A 169 -7.01 -4.02 20.70
CA HIS A 169 -6.60 -2.92 19.84
C HIS A 169 -7.69 -2.55 18.82
N PHE A 170 -8.29 -3.54 18.16
CA PHE A 170 -9.38 -3.30 17.21
C PHE A 170 -10.66 -2.76 17.87
N ARG A 171 -10.98 -3.19 19.09
CA ARG A 171 -12.22 -2.79 19.78
C ARG A 171 -12.13 -1.48 20.54
N LEU A 172 -10.94 -1.10 21.02
CA LEU A 172 -10.77 0.09 21.86
C LEU A 172 -9.98 1.19 21.16
N VAL A 173 -8.81 0.86 20.61
CA VAL A 173 -7.88 1.89 20.09
C VAL A 173 -8.40 2.49 18.78
N ILE A 174 -8.87 1.65 17.84
CA ILE A 174 -9.36 2.14 16.55
C ILE A 174 -10.62 3.02 16.71
N PRO A 175 -11.67 2.60 17.46
CA PRO A 175 -12.86 3.43 17.65
C PRO A 175 -12.55 4.73 18.40
N LEU A 176 -11.71 4.69 19.44
CA LEU A 176 -11.33 5.88 20.20
C LEU A 176 -10.60 6.91 19.32
N LEU A 177 -9.64 6.46 18.51
CA LEU A 177 -8.95 7.33 17.55
C LEU A 177 -9.91 7.88 16.48
N GLY A 178 -10.92 7.10 16.11
CA GLY A 178 -12.04 7.56 15.27
C GLY A 178 -12.79 8.72 15.89
N THR A 179 -13.21 8.57 17.15
CA THR A 179 -13.97 9.60 17.87
C THR A 179 -13.15 10.86 18.15
N VAL A 180 -11.85 10.72 18.48
CA VAL A 180 -10.99 11.86 18.87
C VAL A 180 -10.47 12.65 17.66
N LEU A 181 -10.24 12.01 16.51
CA LEU A 181 -9.56 12.65 15.37
C LEU A 181 -10.43 12.86 14.13
N ALA A 182 -11.64 12.29 14.04
CA ALA A 182 -12.44 12.38 12.81
C ALA A 182 -13.96 12.38 12.99
N GLY A 183 -14.61 13.25 12.22
CA GLY A 183 -16.05 13.24 11.96
C GLY A 183 -16.50 12.23 10.89
N ASP A 184 -15.85 11.06 10.78
CA ASP A 184 -16.27 10.01 9.82
C ASP A 184 -16.12 8.58 10.38
N PRO A 185 -17.06 8.13 11.22
CA PRO A 185 -17.05 6.79 11.83
C PRO A 185 -16.99 5.62 10.82
N ALA A 186 -17.48 5.82 9.58
CA ALA A 186 -17.53 4.76 8.56
C ALA A 186 -16.12 4.37 8.09
N ALA A 187 -15.18 5.32 8.04
CA ALA A 187 -13.79 5.03 7.69
C ALA A 187 -13.12 4.10 8.70
N TYR A 188 -13.45 4.25 9.99
CA TYR A 188 -12.86 3.48 11.09
C TYR A 188 -13.43 2.08 11.23
N GLN A 189 -14.66 1.85 10.76
CA GLN A 189 -15.20 0.50 10.61
C GLN A 189 -14.62 -0.21 9.38
N TYR A 190 -14.33 0.52 8.31
CA TYR A 190 -13.77 -0.05 7.09
C TYR A 190 -12.37 -0.64 7.28
N LEU A 191 -11.48 0.03 8.03
CA LEU A 191 -10.09 -0.43 8.22
C LEU A 191 -9.97 -1.86 8.81
N PRO A 192 -10.59 -2.19 9.97
CA PRO A 192 -10.54 -3.55 10.51
C PRO A 192 -11.30 -4.57 9.65
N ASN A 193 -12.41 -4.17 9.03
CA ASN A 193 -13.18 -5.05 8.13
C ASN A 193 -12.38 -5.42 6.87
N SER A 194 -11.72 -4.44 6.24
CA SER A 194 -10.86 -4.69 5.08
C SER A 194 -9.65 -5.56 5.42
N THR A 195 -9.14 -5.49 6.65
CA THR A 195 -8.04 -6.34 7.12
C THR A 195 -8.48 -7.80 7.29
N THR A 196 -9.62 -8.02 7.96
CA THR A 196 -10.12 -9.37 8.27
C THR A 196 -10.64 -10.11 7.05
N GLN A 197 -11.16 -9.39 6.05
CA GLN A 197 -11.67 -9.96 4.80
C GLN A 197 -10.59 -10.13 3.71
N PHE A 198 -9.37 -9.66 3.95
CA PHE A 198 -8.28 -9.79 2.99
C PHE A 198 -7.60 -11.17 3.08
N LEU A 199 -6.64 -11.41 2.18
CA LEU A 199 -5.91 -12.66 2.11
C LEU A 199 -4.90 -12.80 3.26
N PRO A 200 -4.75 -14.00 3.83
CA PRO A 200 -3.58 -14.34 4.63
C PRO A 200 -2.28 -14.12 3.83
N ALA A 201 -1.22 -13.72 4.52
CA ALA A 201 0.07 -13.43 3.88
C ALA A 201 0.60 -14.58 2.99
N GLU A 202 0.41 -15.85 3.34
CA GLU A 202 0.80 -16.99 2.50
C GLU A 202 0.00 -17.03 1.20
N ALA A 203 -1.32 -16.83 1.28
CA ALA A 203 -2.19 -16.86 0.11
C ALA A 203 -1.86 -15.72 -0.85
N LEU A 204 -1.51 -14.53 -0.33
CA LEU A 204 -1.02 -13.44 -1.16
C LEU A 204 0.32 -13.79 -1.83
N ALA A 205 1.25 -14.43 -1.12
CA ALA A 205 2.52 -14.87 -1.71
C ALA A 205 2.30 -15.87 -2.86
N GLN A 206 1.41 -16.85 -2.68
CA GLN A 206 1.03 -17.80 -3.73
C GLN A 206 0.42 -17.10 -4.96
N ARG A 207 -0.43 -16.08 -4.75
CA ARG A 207 -0.97 -15.28 -5.86
C ARG A 207 0.10 -14.51 -6.62
N VAL A 208 1.07 -13.94 -5.90
CA VAL A 208 2.20 -13.23 -6.50
C VAL A 208 3.04 -14.19 -7.34
N GLU A 209 3.32 -15.40 -6.84
CA GLU A 209 4.01 -16.46 -7.60
C GLU A 209 3.23 -16.86 -8.86
N ALA A 210 1.91 -17.03 -8.75
CA ALA A 210 1.04 -17.41 -9.87
C ALA A 210 1.03 -16.39 -11.03
N VAL A 211 1.32 -15.11 -10.75
CA VAL A 211 1.47 -14.07 -11.78
C VAL A 211 2.80 -14.21 -12.57
N GLY A 212 3.78 -14.93 -12.03
CA GLY A 212 5.08 -15.16 -12.66
C GLY A 212 6.26 -14.53 -11.93
N PHE A 213 6.02 -13.86 -10.79
CA PHE A 213 7.10 -13.40 -9.93
C PHE A 213 7.90 -14.58 -9.34
N ARG A 214 9.18 -14.33 -9.07
CA ARG A 214 10.10 -15.29 -8.45
C ARG A 214 10.72 -14.70 -7.19
N GLN A 215 11.40 -15.56 -6.41
CA GLN A 215 12.00 -15.18 -5.13
C GLN A 215 10.97 -14.51 -4.18
N VAL A 216 9.75 -15.04 -4.18
CA VAL A 216 8.66 -14.47 -3.41
C VAL A 216 8.89 -14.79 -1.94
N GLY A 217 8.81 -13.75 -1.12
CA GLY A 217 8.91 -13.89 0.32
C GLY A 217 8.03 -12.88 1.02
N PHE A 218 7.76 -13.11 2.30
CA PHE A 218 7.04 -12.15 3.11
C PHE A 218 7.51 -12.21 4.56
N ARG A 219 7.23 -11.14 5.30
CA ARG A 219 7.49 -11.08 6.73
C ARG A 219 6.37 -10.34 7.44
N ARG A 220 5.83 -10.98 8.47
CA ARG A 220 4.80 -10.40 9.33
C ARG A 220 5.36 -9.37 10.30
N ARG A 221 4.54 -8.39 10.64
CA ARG A 221 4.76 -7.30 11.58
C ARG A 221 3.52 -7.14 12.46
N MET A 222 3.64 -6.34 13.52
CA MET A 222 2.52 -5.95 14.38
C MET A 222 1.69 -7.16 14.84
N PHE A 223 2.34 -8.15 15.47
CA PHE A 223 1.66 -9.37 15.96
C PHE A 223 0.95 -10.19 14.87
N GLY A 224 1.31 -9.99 13.60
CA GLY A 224 0.78 -10.75 12.47
C GLY A 224 -0.40 -10.10 11.76
N THR A 225 -0.75 -8.85 12.06
CA THR A 225 -1.79 -8.09 11.34
C THR A 225 -1.29 -7.34 10.12
N ILE A 226 0.04 -7.24 9.97
CA ILE A 226 0.72 -6.53 8.88
C ILE A 226 1.72 -7.47 8.24
N ALA A 227 1.88 -7.41 6.93
CA ALA A 227 2.90 -8.14 6.20
C ALA A 227 3.61 -7.24 5.18
N ILE A 228 4.92 -7.46 5.05
CA ILE A 228 5.72 -6.94 3.95
C ILE A 228 6.05 -8.11 3.05
N HIS A 229 5.56 -8.09 1.81
CA HIS A 229 5.86 -9.03 0.76
C HIS A 229 6.90 -8.45 -0.18
N TRP A 230 7.76 -9.30 -0.73
CA TRP A 230 8.73 -8.93 -1.76
C TRP A 230 8.84 -10.02 -2.81
N ALA A 231 9.19 -9.62 -4.03
CA ALA A 231 9.41 -10.52 -5.13
C ALA A 231 10.26 -9.87 -6.23
N VAL A 232 10.72 -10.67 -7.19
CA VAL A 232 11.51 -10.23 -8.34
C VAL A 232 10.83 -10.69 -9.62
N LYS A 233 10.74 -9.81 -10.62
CA LYS A 233 10.36 -10.21 -11.97
C LYS A 233 11.57 -10.91 -12.61
N PRO A 234 11.45 -12.17 -13.06
CA PRO A 234 12.56 -12.87 -13.70
C PRO A 234 13.10 -12.11 -14.91
N ALA A 235 14.38 -12.34 -15.23
CA ALA A 235 15.08 -11.75 -16.37
C ALA A 235 14.51 -12.26 -17.70
#